data_AF-A0A2N6F5B6-F1
#
_entry.id   AF-A0A2N6F5B6-F1
#
_cell.length_a   1.000
_cell.length_b   1.000
_cell.length_c   1.000
_cell.angle_alpha   90.00
_cell.angle_beta   90.00
_cell.angle_gamma   90.00
#
_symmetry.space_group_name_H-M   'P 1'
#
loop_
_entity.id
_entity.type
_entity.pdbx_description
1 polymer ?
#
loop_
_entity_poly.entity_id
_entity_poly.type
_entity_poly.pdbx_seq_one_letter_code
_entity_poly.pdbx_strand_id
1 'polypeptide(L)' 'MPVITIEGPPVEDIKQRRDMVEAITTAAARTYGMAKEKIIILIRENSPDQVAVGGELISDRN' A
#
# COMPACT_ATOMS: atom_id res chain seq x y z
N MET A 1 13.11 -9.91 -8.48
CA MET A 1 12.94 -8.81 -7.52
C MET A 1 11.52 -8.29 -7.69
N PRO A 2 10.54 -8.86 -6.96
CA PRO A 2 9.14 -8.44 -7.03
C PRO A 2 8.96 -6.99 -6.57
N VAL A 3 8.08 -6.26 -7.26
CA VAL A 3 7.62 -4.92 -6.85
C VAL A 3 6.14 -5.03 -6.50
N ILE A 4 5.78 -4.64 -5.29
CA ILE A 4 4.39 -4.59 -4.82
C ILE A 4 4.03 -3.11 -4.65
N THR A 5 3.00 -2.67 -5.36
CA THR A 5 2.46 -1.31 -5.23
C THR A 5 1.17 -1.36 -4.43
N ILE A 6 1.09 -0.51 -3.41
CA ILE A 6 -0.09 -0.32 -2.58
C ILE A 6 -0.66 1.04 -2.95
N GLU A 7 -1.87 1.06 -3.51
CA GLU A 7 -2.61 2.29 -3.80
C GLU A 7 -3.80 2.38 -2.85
N GLY A 8 -3.91 3.49 -2.11
CA GLY A 8 -4.94 3.61 -1.08
C GLY A 8 -4.91 4.97 -0.37
N PRO A 9 -5.74 5.15 0.67
CA PRO A 9 -5.73 6.37 1.48
C PRO A 9 -4.40 6.54 2.23
N PRO A 10 -4.08 7.76 2.69
CA PRO A 10 -2.91 8.01 3.52
C PRO A 10 -2.89 7.18 4.80
N VAL A 11 -1.72 6.68 5.17
CA VAL A 11 -1.47 6.03 6.47
C VAL A 11 -0.81 7.04 7.40
N GLU A 12 -1.62 7.71 8.22
CA GLU A 12 -1.16 8.81 9.10
C GLU A 12 -0.13 8.37 10.16
N ASP A 13 -0.31 7.17 10.75
CA ASP A 13 0.64 6.65 11.74
C ASP A 13 1.80 5.91 11.07
N ILE A 14 3.00 6.45 11.23
CA ILE A 14 4.24 5.84 10.74
C ILE A 14 4.51 4.44 11.34
N LYS A 15 4.03 4.13 12.55
CA LYS A 15 4.14 2.79 13.13
C LYS A 15 3.29 1.79 12.35
N GLN A 16 2.03 2.13 12.08
CA GLN A 16 1.15 1.30 11.24
C GLN A 16 1.73 1.11 9.83
N ARG A 17 2.31 2.15 9.25
CA ARG A 17 2.99 2.06 7.95
C ARG A 17 4.17 1.08 8.00
N ARG A 18 4.98 1.09 9.06
CA ARG A 18 6.09 0.14 9.26
C ARG A 18 5.60 -1.30 9.42
N ASP A 19 4.56 -1.50 10.23
CA ASP A 19 4.00 -2.83 10.46
C ASP A 19 3.41 -3.42 9.17
N MET A 20 2.72 -2.59 8.38
CA MET A 20 2.18 -2.97 7.08
C MET A 20 3.27 -3.44 6.10
N VAL A 21 4.33 -2.66 5.92
CA VAL A 21 5.40 -3.04 4.95
C VAL A 21 6.15 -4.29 5.40
N GLU A 22 6.34 -4.50 6.70
CA GLU A 22 7.01 -5.69 7.24
C GLU A 22 6.16 -6.95 7.04
N ALA A 23 4.85 -6.87 7.31
CA ALA A 23 3.93 -7.98 7.13
C ALA A 23 3.84 -8.40 5.64
N ILE A 24 3.69 -7.43 4.74
CA ILE A 24 3.59 -7.69 3.28
C ILE A 24 4.91 -8.26 2.75
N THR A 25 6.04 -7.68 3.15
CA THR A 25 7.38 -8.15 2.74
C THR A 25 7.61 -9.58 3.20
N THR A 26 7.25 -9.92 4.44
CA THR A 26 7.38 -11.28 4.99
C THR A 26 6.52 -12.28 4.22
N ALA A 27 5.28 -11.92 3.92
CA ALA A 27 4.38 -12.78 3.15
C ALA A 27 4.91 -13.02 1.72
N ALA A 28 5.36 -11.96 1.05
CA ALA A 28 5.91 -12.04 -0.30
C ALA A 28 7.21 -12.86 -0.34
N ALA A 29 8.17 -12.58 0.54
CA ALA A 29 9.43 -13.29 0.63
C ALA A 29 9.22 -14.81 0.81
N ARG A 30 8.30 -15.19 1.73
CA ARG A 30 7.92 -16.58 1.96
C ARG A 30 7.31 -17.22 0.71
N THR A 31 6.38 -16.56 0.05
CA THR A 31 5.68 -17.11 -1.12
C THR A 31 6.61 -17.26 -2.32
N TYR A 32 7.52 -16.31 -2.54
CA TYR A 32 8.48 -16.37 -3.65
C TYR A 32 9.73 -17.21 -3.35
N GLY A 33 9.96 -17.64 -2.11
CA GLY A 33 11.20 -18.31 -1.71
C GLY A 33 12.44 -17.42 -1.85
N MET A 34 12.29 -16.10 -1.60
CA MET A 34 13.35 -15.11 -1.78
C MET A 34 13.69 -14.42 -0.45
N ALA A 35 14.90 -13.86 -0.36
CA ALA A 35 15.30 -13.01 0.75
C ALA A 35 14.48 -11.70 0.76
N LYS A 36 14.21 -11.14 1.94
CA LYS A 36 13.37 -9.94 2.10
C LYS A 36 13.90 -8.73 1.34
N GLU A 37 15.23 -8.62 1.22
CA GLU A 37 15.95 -7.56 0.52
C GLU A 37 15.69 -7.56 -1.00
N LYS A 38 15.04 -8.61 -1.52
CA LYS A 38 14.60 -8.70 -2.93
C LYS A 38 13.15 -8.25 -3.14
N ILE A 39 12.42 -7.88 -2.09
CA ILE A 39 11.05 -7.40 -2.16
C ILE A 39 11.05 -5.88 -2.07
N ILE A 40 10.41 -5.23 -3.04
CA ILE A 40 10.24 -3.78 -3.06
C ILE A 40 8.78 -3.46 -2.81
N ILE A 41 8.49 -2.58 -1.85
CA ILE A 41 7.16 -2.03 -1.61
C ILE A 41 7.15 -0.56 -2.03
N LEU A 42 6.18 -0.18 -2.86
CA LEU A 42 5.88 1.21 -3.22
C LEU A 42 4.51 1.57 -2.65
N ILE A 43 4.44 2.65 -1.88
CA ILE A 43 3.18 3.16 -1.33
C ILE A 43 2.78 4.40 -2.14
N ARG A 44 1.55 4.41 -2.66
CA ARG A 44 0.95 5.54 -3.36
C ARG A 44 -0.33 5.93 -2.65
N GLU A 45 -0.29 7.09 -2.01
CA GLU A 45 -1.38 7.60 -1.20
C GLU A 45 -2.23 8.53 -2.07
N ASN A 46 -3.54 8.30 -2.09
CA ASN A 46 -4.51 9.13 -2.78
C ASN A 46 -5.51 9.68 -1.77
N SER A 47 -5.71 10.99 -1.75
CA SER A 47 -6.74 11.61 -0.92
C SER A 47 -8.15 11.38 -1.50
N PRO A 48 -9.22 11.54 -0.70
CA PRO A 48 -10.59 11.31 -1.16
C PRO A 48 -11.03 12.14 -2.38
N ASP A 49 -10.44 13.32 -2.58
CA ASP A 49 -10.67 14.21 -3.73
C ASP A 49 -9.86 13.82 -4.99
N GLN A 50 -9.00 12.81 -4.89
CA GLN A 50 -8.22 12.25 -6.00
C GLN A 50 -8.79 10.92 -6.52
N VAL A 51 -9.80 10.37 -5.84
CA VAL A 51 -10.37 9.05 -6.15
C VAL A 51 -11.86 9.19 -6.39
N ALA A 52 -12.33 8.64 -7.51
CA ALA A 52 -13.76 8.58 -7.83
C ALA A 52 -14.24 7.13 -7.94
N VAL A 53 -15.49 6.89 -7.53
CA VAL A 53 -16.19 5.62 -7.74
C VAL A 53 -17.51 5.93 -8.44
N GLY A 54 -17.78 5.28 -9.58
CA GLY A 54 -19.02 5.53 -10.34
C GLY A 54 -19.16 6.96 -10.87
N GLY A 55 -18.06 7.70 -11.04
CA GLY A 55 -18.07 9.09 -11.53
C GLY A 55 -18.23 10.16 -10.45
N GLU A 56 -18.22 9.79 -9.17
CA GLU A 56 -18.33 10.70 -8.03
C GLU A 56 -17.08 10.60 -7.17
N LEU A 57 -16.50 11.74 -6.75
CA LEU A 57 -15.33 11.76 -5.87
C LEU A 57 -15.70 11.18 -4.50
N ILE A 58 -14.78 10.47 -3.87
CA ILE A 58 -15.00 9.97 -2.51
C ILE A 58 -15.20 11.14 -1.53
N SER A 59 -14.58 12.30 -1.79
CA SER A 59 -14.79 13.53 -1.02
C SER A 59 -16.22 14.08 -1.09
N ASP A 60 -17.00 13.73 -2.11
CA ASP A 60 -18.38 14.23 -2.29
C ASP A 60 -19.41 13.40 -1.51
N ARG A 61 -19.00 12.17 -1.11
CA ARG A 61 -19.81 11.20 -0.37
C ARG A 61 -19.73 11.51 1.12
N ASN A 62 -20.44 12.53 1.57
CA ASN A 62 -20.60 12.84 3.00
C ASN A 62 -21.37 11.76 3.75
#